data_AF-A0AA92LYA0-F1
#
_entry.id   AF-A0AA92LYA0-F1
#
_cell.length_a   1.000
_cell.length_b   1.000
_cell.length_c   1.000
_cell.angle_alpha   90.00
_cell.angle_beta   90.00
_cell.angle_gamma   90.00
#
_symmetry.space_group_name_H-M   'P 1'
#
loop_
_entity.id
_entity.type
_entity.pdbx_description
1 polymer ?
#
loop_
_entity_poly.entity_id
_entity_poly.type
_entity_poly.pdbx_seq_one_letter_code
_entity_poly.pdbx_strand_id
1 'polypeptide(L)'
;MTKILIVGGVAGGASAAARARRLSEDAEIIMFERGPFVSFANCGLPYHIGGDIQERSKLLLQTPESFLARFNVDVRVMNEVVSINRQDKTVTIKNLLDESEYVESYDFLLLSPGAGPIVPPIPGLDNPLTHSLRNIPDMDRIIETIQMNKPEHATVVGGGFIGLEMMEAFHQLGIKTSLIEMADQVMTPVDREMAGFAHAEIRDKGIDLKLGVALESVKFVPNEHVASFDSGESDKHQHLEGELELTLNNGEKLTTDILIMAIGVRPETKLAQEAGLQIGALGGIYTNEYMQTSDPSIYAVGDAIEEKDFVTGEQTLVPLAGPANRQGRMAADNMLGRKETYQGTQGTAICKIFDLAVASTGKNEKQLKRAGVEYEKVYVHTASHASYYPGAEVVSFKMLFDPKSGKILGAQAVGKDGIDKRIDVMAVAQRAGMTVEQLQHLELTYAPPYGSAKDVINQAAFVANNIIKGDAAAIHYDEIDNLTEDQILLDVRNPGELESVGYLEGAINIPVDQLRHRMGELPKDKEIVIYCQVGLRGNVAYRQLVNNGYKARNLIGGYRTLKFSRL
;
A
#
# COMPACT_ATOMS: atom_id res chain seq x y z
N MET A 1 10.71 37.86 -17.73
CA MET A 1 10.54 36.48 -18.21
C MET A 1 10.79 35.60 -17.00
N THR A 2 9.82 34.79 -16.58
CA THR A 2 9.96 33.98 -15.36
C THR A 2 10.85 32.79 -15.62
N LYS A 3 11.89 32.59 -14.81
CA LYS A 3 12.76 31.41 -14.86
C LYS A 3 12.41 30.41 -13.76
N ILE A 4 12.00 29.21 -14.16
CA ILE A 4 11.59 28.12 -13.28
C ILE A 4 12.61 26.99 -13.37
N LEU A 5 13.21 26.65 -12.23
CA LEU A 5 14.07 25.47 -12.11
C LEU A 5 13.32 24.34 -11.39
N ILE A 6 13.47 23.12 -11.87
CA ILE A 6 12.81 21.92 -11.32
C ILE A 6 13.88 20.88 -11.00
N VAL A 7 13.90 20.39 -9.76
CA VAL A 7 14.85 19.34 -9.29
C VAL A 7 14.11 18.01 -9.16
N GLY A 8 14.45 17.05 -10.03
CA GLY A 8 13.82 15.74 -10.14
C GLY A 8 12.86 15.66 -11.34
N GLY A 9 13.14 14.75 -12.27
CA GLY A 9 12.48 14.66 -13.58
C GLY A 9 11.40 13.59 -13.71
N VAL A 10 10.81 13.14 -12.59
CA VAL A 10 9.82 12.04 -12.57
C VAL A 10 8.43 12.57 -12.16
N ALA A 11 7.70 11.93 -11.25
CA ALA A 11 6.26 12.18 -11.04
C ALA A 11 5.90 13.66 -10.76
N GLY A 12 6.47 14.26 -9.72
CA GLY A 12 6.18 15.65 -9.34
C GLY A 12 6.73 16.66 -10.34
N GLY A 13 8.05 16.63 -10.56
CA GLY A 13 8.73 17.60 -11.41
C GLY A 13 8.32 17.57 -12.88
N ALA A 14 8.17 16.40 -13.51
CA ALA A 14 7.74 16.32 -14.91
C ALA A 14 6.28 16.77 -15.11
N SER A 15 5.41 16.47 -14.14
CA SER A 15 4.03 16.96 -14.13
C SER A 15 4.00 18.50 -14.04
N ALA A 16 4.82 19.08 -13.17
CA ALA A 16 4.96 20.51 -13.02
C ALA A 16 5.52 21.18 -14.30
N ALA A 17 6.59 20.63 -14.88
CA ALA A 17 7.22 21.16 -16.10
C ALA A 17 6.22 21.24 -17.25
N ALA A 18 5.52 20.13 -17.52
CA ALA A 18 4.52 20.07 -18.59
C ALA A 18 3.34 21.03 -18.33
N ARG A 19 2.92 21.20 -17.07
CA ARG A 19 1.86 22.14 -16.70
C ARG A 19 2.32 23.59 -16.85
N ALA A 20 3.52 23.93 -16.38
CA ALA A 20 4.07 25.28 -16.44
C ALA A 20 4.16 25.78 -17.89
N ARG A 21 4.63 24.95 -18.84
CA ARG A 21 4.62 25.33 -20.26
C ARG A 21 3.22 25.64 -20.76
N ARG A 22 2.24 24.79 -20.46
CA ARG A 22 0.84 25.02 -20.88
C ARG A 22 0.22 26.31 -20.31
N LEU A 23 0.82 26.87 -19.27
CA LEU A 23 0.37 28.12 -18.66
C LEU A 23 1.12 29.35 -19.20
N SER A 24 2.34 29.18 -19.69
CA SER A 24 3.17 30.27 -20.19
C SER A 24 4.18 29.78 -21.23
N GLU A 25 4.10 30.33 -22.45
CA GLU A 25 5.12 30.17 -23.48
C GLU A 25 6.37 31.01 -23.21
N ASP A 26 6.23 32.10 -22.45
CA ASP A 26 7.35 32.99 -22.13
C ASP A 26 8.23 32.45 -21.01
N ALA A 27 7.74 31.55 -20.15
CA ALA A 27 8.56 31.03 -19.05
C ALA A 27 9.75 30.21 -19.56
N GLU A 28 10.94 30.47 -19.01
CA GLU A 28 12.10 29.60 -19.17
C GLU A 28 11.99 28.47 -18.13
N ILE A 29 12.00 27.22 -18.58
CA ILE A 29 11.81 26.05 -17.70
C ILE A 29 12.98 25.11 -17.91
N ILE A 30 13.76 24.89 -16.85
CA ILE A 30 14.87 23.94 -16.84
C ILE A 30 14.57 22.86 -15.80
N MET A 31 14.69 21.60 -16.20
CA MET A 31 14.47 20.45 -15.34
C MET A 31 15.75 19.62 -15.22
N PHE A 32 16.21 19.45 -13.99
CA PHE A 32 17.40 18.67 -13.66
C PHE A 32 17.02 17.27 -13.20
N GLU A 33 17.72 16.28 -13.70
CA GLU A 33 17.62 14.88 -13.29
C GLU A 33 19.03 14.31 -13.13
N ARG A 34 19.33 13.77 -11.94
CA ARG A 34 20.64 13.17 -11.68
C ARG A 34 20.80 11.85 -12.43
N GLY A 35 19.71 11.12 -12.64
CA GLY A 35 19.70 9.89 -13.40
C GLY A 35 19.74 10.12 -14.91
N PRO A 36 19.87 9.03 -15.68
CA PRO A 36 19.89 9.09 -17.15
C PRO A 36 18.49 9.21 -17.78
N PHE A 37 17.41 9.06 -17.01
CA PHE A 37 16.04 9.00 -17.53
C PHE A 37 15.10 9.93 -16.78
N VAL A 38 14.22 10.59 -17.53
CA VAL A 38 13.08 11.35 -17.00
C VAL A 38 11.77 10.62 -17.28
N SER A 39 10.73 10.91 -16.49
CA SER A 39 9.36 10.38 -16.70
C SER A 39 9.30 8.87 -16.93
N PHE A 40 10.11 8.10 -16.19
CA PHE A 40 10.03 6.65 -16.24
C PHE A 40 8.97 6.12 -15.27
N ALA A 41 8.43 4.95 -15.58
CA ALA A 41 7.39 4.31 -14.78
C ALA A 41 8.00 3.53 -13.61
N ASN A 42 8.25 4.19 -12.47
CA ASN A 42 8.76 3.53 -11.24
C ASN A 42 7.89 2.30 -10.85
N CYS A 43 6.57 2.43 -10.95
CA CYS A 43 5.63 1.34 -10.63
C CYS A 43 5.70 0.17 -11.60
N GLY A 44 6.35 0.33 -12.77
CA GLY A 44 6.52 -0.73 -13.76
C GLY A 44 7.76 -1.60 -13.54
N LEU A 45 8.67 -1.21 -12.65
CA LEU A 45 9.98 -1.86 -12.51
C LEU A 45 9.87 -3.33 -12.05
N PRO A 46 9.10 -3.69 -11.00
CA PRO A 46 8.97 -5.10 -10.59
C PRO A 46 8.35 -5.98 -11.68
N TYR A 47 7.37 -5.43 -12.42
CA TYR A 47 6.70 -6.12 -13.52
C TYR A 47 7.60 -6.32 -14.75
N HIS A 48 8.62 -5.50 -14.94
CA HIS A 48 9.64 -5.77 -15.95
C HIS A 48 10.59 -6.87 -15.50
N ILE A 49 11.00 -6.86 -14.23
CA ILE A 49 11.85 -7.91 -13.64
C ILE A 49 11.14 -9.27 -13.74
N GLY A 50 9.86 -9.35 -13.36
CA GLY A 50 9.06 -10.58 -13.43
C GLY A 50 8.67 -11.01 -14.85
N GLY A 51 8.80 -10.11 -15.85
CA GLY A 51 8.54 -10.40 -17.25
C GLY A 51 7.13 -10.09 -17.76
N ASP A 52 6.23 -9.60 -16.90
CA ASP A 52 4.89 -9.11 -17.28
C ASP A 52 4.98 -7.96 -18.30
N ILE A 53 5.92 -7.03 -18.09
CA ILE A 53 6.28 -5.98 -19.04
C ILE A 53 7.53 -6.43 -19.78
N GLN A 54 7.37 -6.96 -21.00
CA GLN A 54 8.50 -7.55 -21.73
C GLN A 54 9.51 -6.51 -22.27
N GLU A 55 9.04 -5.31 -22.62
CA GLU A 55 9.87 -4.31 -23.30
C GLU A 55 10.31 -3.20 -22.34
N ARG A 56 11.61 -3.10 -22.07
CA ARG A 56 12.21 -2.03 -21.24
C ARG A 56 11.83 -0.62 -21.70
N SER A 57 11.68 -0.43 -23.02
CA SER A 57 11.28 0.85 -23.63
C SER A 57 9.89 1.34 -23.15
N LYS A 58 8.98 0.44 -22.77
CA LYS A 58 7.65 0.81 -22.23
C LYS A 58 7.71 1.50 -20.88
N LEU A 59 8.84 1.38 -20.17
CA LEU A 59 9.08 2.08 -18.92
C LEU A 59 9.49 3.54 -19.13
N LEU A 60 9.90 3.94 -20.34
CA LEU A 60 10.37 5.28 -20.68
C LEU A 60 9.26 6.08 -21.38
N LEU A 61 8.53 6.91 -20.63
CA LEU A 61 7.34 7.59 -21.18
C LEU A 61 7.67 8.86 -21.95
N GLN A 62 8.80 9.52 -21.65
CA GLN A 62 9.31 10.72 -22.33
C GLN A 62 10.84 10.69 -22.34
N THR A 63 11.44 11.48 -23.23
CA THR A 63 12.88 11.74 -23.32
C THR A 63 13.15 13.24 -23.21
N PRO A 64 14.41 13.67 -22.97
CA PRO A 64 14.78 15.08 -23.04
C PRO A 64 14.36 15.74 -24.37
N GLU A 65 14.57 15.05 -25.49
CA GLU A 65 14.21 15.55 -26.83
C GLU A 65 12.70 15.67 -27.00
N SER A 66 11.92 14.70 -26.49
CA SER A 66 10.47 14.76 -26.58
C SER A 66 9.90 15.88 -25.71
N PHE A 67 10.50 16.14 -24.55
CA PHE A 67 10.16 17.27 -23.68
C PHE A 67 10.46 18.61 -24.35
N LEU A 68 11.65 18.75 -24.95
CA LEU A 68 12.01 19.97 -25.68
C LEU A 68 11.06 20.21 -26.85
N ALA A 69 10.84 19.19 -27.69
CA ALA A 69 9.99 19.34 -28.88
C ALA A 69 8.53 19.65 -28.55
N ARG A 70 7.98 19.05 -27.48
CA ARG A 70 6.56 19.18 -27.13
C ARG A 70 6.28 20.35 -26.20
N PHE A 71 7.19 20.61 -25.26
CA PHE A 71 6.96 21.54 -24.16
C PHE A 71 8.05 22.61 -24.05
N ASN A 72 9.02 22.67 -24.96
CA ASN A 72 10.13 23.64 -24.92
C ASN A 72 10.74 23.75 -23.50
N VAL A 73 10.95 22.60 -22.85
CA VAL A 73 11.59 22.48 -21.54
C VAL A 73 13.01 22.00 -21.77
N ASP A 74 13.98 22.69 -21.20
CA ASP A 74 15.38 22.26 -21.20
C ASP A 74 15.56 21.19 -20.11
N VAL A 75 15.72 19.93 -20.55
CA VAL A 75 15.89 18.79 -19.65
C VAL A 75 17.35 18.38 -19.62
N ARG A 76 17.96 18.46 -18.45
CA ARG A 76 19.37 18.14 -18.23
C ARG A 76 19.46 16.88 -17.37
N VAL A 77 19.62 15.73 -18.03
CA VAL A 77 19.91 14.44 -17.36
C VAL A 77 21.38 14.38 -16.94
N MET A 78 21.73 13.45 -16.04
CA MET A 78 23.08 13.35 -15.46
C MET A 78 23.55 14.67 -14.83
N ASN A 79 22.63 15.52 -14.39
CA ASN A 79 22.92 16.80 -13.74
C ASN A 79 22.29 16.78 -12.34
N GLU A 80 23.13 16.76 -11.32
CA GLU A 80 22.70 16.76 -9.92
C GLU A 80 22.79 18.16 -9.34
N VAL A 81 21.68 18.67 -8.80
CA VAL A 81 21.73 19.89 -7.97
C VAL A 81 22.37 19.54 -6.64
N VAL A 82 23.48 20.18 -6.31
CA VAL A 82 24.30 19.87 -5.12
C VAL A 82 24.18 20.92 -4.02
N SER A 83 23.75 22.15 -4.34
CA SER A 83 23.44 23.15 -3.32
C SER A 83 22.43 24.20 -3.81
N ILE A 84 21.75 24.86 -2.87
CA ILE A 84 20.80 25.95 -3.13
C ILE A 84 21.25 27.19 -2.34
N ASN A 85 21.53 28.28 -3.04
CA ASN A 85 21.74 29.59 -2.44
C ASN A 85 20.45 30.41 -2.55
N ARG A 86 19.74 30.55 -1.42
CA ARG A 86 18.46 31.27 -1.35
C ARG A 86 18.59 32.78 -1.46
N GLN A 87 19.69 33.35 -0.95
CA GLN A 87 19.90 34.80 -0.95
C GLN A 87 20.13 35.32 -2.37
N ASP A 88 20.96 34.61 -3.12
CA ASP A 88 21.29 34.97 -4.51
C ASP A 88 20.31 34.37 -5.53
N LYS A 89 19.37 33.53 -5.06
CA LYS A 89 18.43 32.76 -5.89
C LYS A 89 19.12 31.96 -7.00
N THR A 90 20.10 31.16 -6.59
CA THR A 90 20.84 30.28 -7.49
C THR A 90 20.94 28.87 -6.94
N VAL A 91 21.21 27.90 -7.83
CA VAL A 91 21.57 26.54 -7.47
C VAL A 91 22.90 26.18 -8.11
N THR A 92 23.71 25.37 -7.44
CA THR A 92 24.91 24.77 -8.02
C THR A 92 24.57 23.38 -8.54
N ILE A 93 24.97 23.11 -9.78
CA ILE A 93 24.71 21.86 -10.49
C ILE A 93 26.04 21.20 -10.82
N LYS A 94 26.14 19.90 -10.56
CA LYS A 94 27.24 19.05 -10.95
C LYS A 94 26.83 18.17 -12.13
N ASN A 95 27.58 18.23 -13.23
CA ASN A 95 27.45 17.31 -14.34
C ASN A 95 28.17 16.00 -13.99
N LEU A 96 27.43 14.90 -13.91
CA LEU A 96 27.95 13.59 -13.49
C LEU A 96 28.73 12.87 -14.60
N LEU A 97 28.76 13.41 -15.83
CA LEU A 97 29.55 12.83 -16.94
C LEU A 97 31.00 13.31 -16.92
N ASP A 98 31.24 14.56 -16.56
CA ASP A 98 32.57 15.20 -16.61
C ASP A 98 33.00 15.86 -15.28
N GLU A 99 32.19 15.74 -14.24
CA GLU A 99 32.40 16.27 -12.89
C GLU A 99 32.48 17.80 -12.81
N SER A 100 32.13 18.52 -13.89
CA SER A 100 32.11 19.98 -13.89
C SER A 100 30.94 20.54 -13.08
N GLU A 101 31.15 21.70 -12.47
CA GLU A 101 30.12 22.42 -11.72
C GLU A 101 29.82 23.78 -12.35
N TYR A 102 28.54 24.16 -12.34
CA TYR A 102 28.08 25.47 -12.78
C TYR A 102 26.90 25.95 -11.93
N VAL A 103 26.55 27.24 -12.09
CA VAL A 103 25.50 27.89 -11.31
C VAL A 103 24.36 28.29 -12.25
N GLU A 104 23.12 28.10 -11.81
CA GLU A 104 21.91 28.51 -12.53
C GLU A 104 21.01 29.35 -11.61
N SER A 105 20.51 30.49 -12.10
CA SER A 105 19.60 31.37 -11.36
C SER A 105 18.13 30.96 -11.52
N TYR A 106 17.29 31.32 -10.55
CA TYR A 106 15.84 31.08 -10.62
C TYR A 106 15.00 32.24 -10.10
N ASP A 107 13.80 32.40 -10.66
CA ASP A 107 12.73 33.16 -10.00
C ASP A 107 11.94 32.27 -9.05
N PHE A 108 11.67 31.02 -9.50
CA PHE A 108 11.04 29.96 -8.73
C PHE A 108 11.81 28.64 -8.86
N LEU A 109 11.88 27.90 -7.76
CA LEU A 109 12.49 26.58 -7.68
C LEU A 109 11.45 25.57 -7.20
N LEU A 110 11.35 24.42 -7.86
CA LEU A 110 10.54 23.28 -7.41
C LEU A 110 11.45 22.12 -7.01
N LEU A 111 11.32 21.64 -5.78
CA LEU A 111 11.98 20.45 -5.27
C LEU A 111 11.03 19.24 -5.37
N SER A 112 11.38 18.28 -6.21
CA SER A 112 10.71 16.98 -6.32
C SER A 112 11.73 15.81 -6.31
N PRO A 113 12.70 15.76 -5.37
CA PRO A 113 13.75 14.74 -5.37
C PRO A 113 13.25 13.34 -4.98
N GLY A 114 12.01 13.24 -4.49
CA GLY A 114 11.37 12.00 -4.07
C GLY A 114 11.92 11.47 -2.74
N ALA A 115 11.95 10.15 -2.62
CA ALA A 115 12.45 9.44 -1.44
C ALA A 115 13.45 8.34 -1.85
N GLY A 116 14.46 8.11 -1.02
CA GLY A 116 15.44 7.02 -1.19
C GLY A 116 15.09 5.79 -0.34
N PRO A 117 15.54 4.58 -0.72
CA PRO A 117 15.35 3.39 0.11
C PRO A 117 15.99 3.57 1.49
N ILE A 118 15.35 3.06 2.53
CA ILE A 118 15.95 3.04 3.86
C ILE A 118 17.08 2.01 3.87
N VAL A 119 18.29 2.46 4.21
CA VAL A 119 19.44 1.57 4.44
C VAL A 119 19.57 1.31 5.94
N PRO A 120 19.23 0.11 6.44
CA PRO A 120 19.35 -0.21 7.85
C PRO A 120 20.82 -0.50 8.22
N PRO A 121 21.24 -0.27 9.47
CA PRO A 121 22.61 -0.53 9.92
C PRO A 121 22.85 -2.03 10.19
N ILE A 122 22.60 -2.88 9.19
CA ILE A 122 22.79 -4.34 9.27
C ILE A 122 24.23 -4.68 8.84
N PRO A 123 25.03 -5.38 9.66
CA PRO A 123 26.37 -5.78 9.30
C PRO A 123 26.39 -6.64 8.01
N GLY A 124 27.30 -6.30 7.10
CA GLY A 124 27.53 -7.01 5.83
C GLY A 124 26.46 -6.80 4.74
N LEU A 125 25.55 -5.84 4.94
CA LEU A 125 24.48 -5.55 3.98
C LEU A 125 25.00 -4.99 2.64
N ASP A 126 26.11 -4.26 2.66
CA ASP A 126 26.78 -3.76 1.45
C ASP A 126 27.63 -4.89 0.84
N ASN A 127 27.07 -5.55 -0.18
CA ASN A 127 27.69 -6.66 -0.91
C ASN A 127 27.08 -6.75 -2.34
N PRO A 128 27.70 -7.50 -3.27
CA PRO A 128 27.27 -7.56 -4.67
C PRO A 128 25.86 -8.11 -4.91
N LEU A 129 25.34 -8.96 -4.00
CA LEU A 129 24.07 -9.68 -4.17
C LEU A 129 22.89 -9.05 -3.45
N THR A 130 23.10 -7.88 -2.81
CA THR A 130 22.07 -7.16 -2.07
C THR A 130 21.66 -5.89 -2.79
N HIS A 131 20.37 -5.76 -3.07
CA HIS A 131 19.83 -4.63 -3.84
C HIS A 131 18.63 -3.97 -3.17
N SER A 132 18.36 -2.73 -3.59
CA SER A 132 17.08 -2.05 -3.41
C SER A 132 16.57 -1.65 -4.78
N LEU A 133 15.26 -1.42 -4.92
CA LEU A 133 14.65 -1.03 -6.19
C LEU A 133 14.02 0.36 -6.09
N ARG A 134 14.61 1.35 -6.78
CA ARG A 134 14.03 2.70 -6.91
C ARG A 134 13.96 3.17 -8.36
N ASN A 135 14.95 2.85 -9.19
CA ASN A 135 15.09 3.39 -10.53
C ASN A 135 15.49 2.31 -11.56
N ILE A 136 15.59 2.72 -12.83
CA ILE A 136 15.98 1.82 -13.92
C ILE A 136 17.38 1.22 -13.72
N PRO A 137 18.43 1.99 -13.37
CA PRO A 137 19.73 1.39 -13.02
C PRO A 137 19.68 0.33 -11.92
N ASP A 138 18.85 0.50 -10.88
CA ASP A 138 18.66 -0.52 -9.83
C ASP A 138 18.02 -1.79 -10.40
N MET A 139 17.00 -1.62 -11.22
CA MET A 139 16.32 -2.73 -11.91
C MET A 139 17.28 -3.47 -12.84
N ASP A 140 18.07 -2.75 -13.64
CA ASP A 140 19.05 -3.32 -14.55
C ASP A 140 20.11 -4.13 -13.77
N ARG A 141 20.57 -3.65 -12.61
CA ARG A 141 21.48 -4.39 -11.70
C ARG A 141 20.86 -5.68 -11.17
N ILE A 142 19.60 -5.64 -10.74
CA ILE A 142 18.89 -6.85 -10.27
C ILE A 142 18.77 -7.88 -11.41
N ILE A 143 18.42 -7.44 -12.62
CA ILE A 143 18.36 -8.31 -13.80
C ILE A 143 19.73 -8.90 -14.13
N GLU A 144 20.79 -8.10 -14.05
CA GLU A 144 22.17 -8.56 -14.25
C GLU A 144 22.55 -9.64 -13.23
N THR A 145 22.29 -9.43 -11.94
CA THR A 145 22.52 -10.45 -10.90
C THR A 145 21.69 -11.72 -11.13
N ILE A 146 20.45 -11.60 -11.59
CA ILE A 146 19.62 -12.77 -11.96
C ILE A 146 20.27 -13.54 -13.12
N GLN A 147 20.79 -12.85 -14.12
CA GLN A 147 21.41 -13.49 -15.30
C GLN A 147 22.78 -14.11 -14.97
N MET A 148 23.59 -13.41 -14.17
CA MET A 148 24.96 -13.79 -13.84
C MET A 148 25.02 -14.83 -12.73
N ASN A 149 24.31 -14.61 -11.62
CA ASN A 149 24.34 -15.50 -10.47
C ASN A 149 23.31 -16.64 -10.55
N LYS A 150 22.36 -16.58 -11.49
CA LYS A 150 21.30 -17.59 -11.71
C LYS A 150 20.66 -18.05 -10.40
N PRO A 151 20.07 -17.13 -9.62
CA PRO A 151 19.56 -17.42 -8.29
C PRO A 151 18.47 -18.50 -8.36
N GLU A 152 18.59 -19.53 -7.54
CA GLU A 152 17.54 -20.52 -7.31
C GLU A 152 16.69 -20.17 -6.08
N HIS A 153 17.25 -19.37 -5.18
CA HIS A 153 16.59 -18.82 -4.02
C HIS A 153 16.83 -17.31 -3.87
N ALA A 154 15.74 -16.56 -3.67
CA ALA A 154 15.74 -15.13 -3.36
C ALA A 154 15.14 -14.87 -1.98
N THR A 155 15.70 -13.87 -1.28
CA THR A 155 15.10 -13.37 -0.03
C THR A 155 14.68 -11.92 -0.21
N VAL A 156 13.47 -11.59 0.21
CA VAL A 156 12.95 -10.23 0.25
C VAL A 156 12.74 -9.82 1.70
N VAL A 157 13.21 -8.63 2.09
CA VAL A 157 13.03 -8.06 3.43
C VAL A 157 12.13 -6.83 3.35
N GLY A 158 10.97 -6.91 4.00
CA GLY A 158 9.92 -5.90 4.01
C GLY A 158 8.69 -6.36 3.21
N GLY A 159 7.54 -6.46 3.87
CA GLY A 159 6.23 -6.83 3.35
C GLY A 159 5.36 -5.63 2.94
N GLY A 160 5.98 -4.52 2.55
CA GLY A 160 5.30 -3.39 1.91
C GLY A 160 5.03 -3.65 0.42
N PHE A 161 4.45 -2.67 -0.29
CA PHE A 161 4.13 -2.79 -1.73
C PHE A 161 5.29 -3.31 -2.58
N ILE A 162 6.44 -2.63 -2.52
CA ILE A 162 7.64 -2.98 -3.31
C ILE A 162 8.12 -4.40 -3.00
N GLY A 163 8.11 -4.80 -1.73
CA GLY A 163 8.57 -6.13 -1.34
C GLY A 163 7.63 -7.24 -1.80
N LEU A 164 6.32 -7.01 -1.77
CA LEU A 164 5.34 -7.96 -2.30
C LEU A 164 5.42 -8.07 -3.82
N GLU A 165 5.61 -6.95 -4.52
CA GLU A 165 5.80 -6.94 -5.98
C GLU A 165 7.10 -7.67 -6.39
N MET A 166 8.19 -7.48 -5.65
CA MET A 166 9.44 -8.18 -5.89
C MET A 166 9.38 -9.67 -5.55
N MET A 167 8.70 -10.03 -4.46
CA MET A 167 8.42 -11.43 -4.11
C MET A 167 7.65 -12.12 -5.24
N GLU A 168 6.62 -11.47 -5.77
CA GLU A 168 5.84 -12.00 -6.88
C GLU A 168 6.68 -12.10 -8.17
N ALA A 169 7.50 -11.10 -8.48
CA ALA A 169 8.39 -11.12 -9.64
C ALA A 169 9.36 -12.31 -9.61
N PHE A 170 10.00 -12.60 -8.47
CA PHE A 170 10.86 -13.78 -8.33
C PHE A 170 10.09 -15.10 -8.49
N HIS A 171 8.90 -15.19 -7.90
CA HIS A 171 8.05 -16.37 -8.06
C HIS A 171 7.68 -16.61 -9.52
N GLN A 172 7.33 -15.56 -10.29
CA GLN A 172 7.03 -15.66 -11.72
C GLN A 172 8.21 -16.19 -12.54
N LEU A 173 9.45 -15.83 -12.14
CA LEU A 173 10.67 -16.34 -12.75
C LEU A 173 11.02 -17.78 -12.32
N GLY A 174 10.23 -18.39 -11.43
CA GLY A 174 10.46 -19.74 -10.92
C GLY A 174 11.52 -19.82 -9.81
N ILE A 175 11.92 -18.68 -9.24
CA ILE A 175 12.91 -18.58 -8.16
C ILE A 175 12.21 -18.82 -6.83
N LYS A 176 12.72 -19.74 -5.99
CA LYS A 176 12.16 -19.95 -4.65
C LYS A 176 12.34 -18.69 -3.83
N THR A 177 11.33 -18.31 -3.06
CA THR A 177 11.36 -17.01 -2.38
C THR A 177 10.97 -17.13 -0.92
N SER A 178 11.78 -16.53 -0.05
CA SER A 178 11.43 -16.21 1.34
C SER A 178 11.10 -14.71 1.46
N LEU A 179 10.02 -14.38 2.16
CA LEU A 179 9.65 -13.01 2.50
C LEU A 179 9.73 -12.82 4.02
N ILE A 180 10.59 -11.90 4.46
CA ILE A 180 10.83 -11.58 5.86
C ILE A 180 10.18 -10.22 6.17
N GLU A 181 9.33 -10.18 7.19
CA GLU A 181 8.70 -8.95 7.68
C GLU A 181 8.76 -8.92 9.20
N MET A 182 9.20 -7.77 9.74
CA MET A 182 9.36 -7.58 11.18
C MET A 182 8.01 -7.39 11.88
N ALA A 183 7.04 -6.80 11.21
CA ALA A 183 5.67 -6.72 11.67
C ALA A 183 4.99 -8.10 11.68
N ASP A 184 3.87 -8.19 12.39
CA ASP A 184 2.99 -9.36 12.42
C ASP A 184 2.08 -9.45 11.18
N GLN A 185 2.29 -8.60 10.19
CA GLN A 185 1.54 -8.58 8.94
C GLN A 185 2.34 -7.97 7.77
N VAL A 186 1.95 -8.33 6.55
CA VAL A 186 2.31 -7.59 5.34
C VAL A 186 1.31 -6.43 5.17
N MET A 187 1.61 -5.52 4.25
CA MET A 187 0.68 -4.48 3.79
C MET A 187 0.08 -3.67 4.95
N THR A 188 0.92 -2.97 5.71
CA THR A 188 0.50 -2.21 6.91
C THR A 188 -0.63 -1.17 6.71
N PRO A 189 -0.93 -0.65 5.50
CA PRO A 189 -2.13 0.16 5.27
C PRO A 189 -3.45 -0.55 5.61
N VAL A 190 -3.54 -1.88 5.46
CA VAL A 190 -4.68 -2.67 5.96
C VAL A 190 -4.42 -3.19 7.37
N ASP A 191 -5.47 -3.58 8.09
CA ASP A 191 -5.36 -4.20 9.41
C ASP A 191 -5.03 -5.70 9.32
N ARG A 192 -4.51 -6.26 10.41
CA ARG A 192 -3.90 -7.59 10.44
C ARG A 192 -4.85 -8.68 9.94
N GLU A 193 -6.12 -8.62 10.35
CA GLU A 193 -7.14 -9.57 9.94
C GLU A 193 -7.49 -9.48 8.45
N MET A 194 -7.26 -8.32 7.83
CA MET A 194 -7.39 -8.15 6.38
C MET A 194 -6.12 -8.64 5.67
N ALA A 195 -4.93 -8.44 6.26
CA ALA A 195 -3.69 -8.98 5.74
C ALA A 195 -3.63 -10.53 5.80
N GLY A 196 -4.35 -11.16 6.73
CA GLY A 196 -4.45 -12.63 6.82
C GLY A 196 -4.93 -13.31 5.53
N PHE A 197 -5.76 -12.63 4.72
CA PHE A 197 -6.14 -13.11 3.40
C PHE A 197 -4.93 -13.16 2.44
N ALA A 198 -4.09 -12.13 2.47
CA ALA A 198 -2.86 -12.10 1.68
C ALA A 198 -1.83 -13.12 2.20
N HIS A 199 -1.71 -13.29 3.51
CA HIS A 199 -0.83 -14.30 4.10
C HIS A 199 -1.15 -15.72 3.65
N ALA A 200 -2.45 -16.04 3.58
CA ALA A 200 -2.91 -17.32 3.06
C ALA A 200 -2.51 -17.50 1.58
N GLU A 201 -2.81 -16.52 0.73
CA GLU A 201 -2.46 -16.57 -0.70
C GLU A 201 -0.95 -16.71 -0.93
N ILE A 202 -0.14 -15.93 -0.19
CA ILE A 202 1.33 -15.97 -0.28
C ILE A 202 1.84 -17.38 0.05
N ARG A 203 1.36 -17.98 1.14
CA ARG A 203 1.77 -19.34 1.55
C ARG A 203 1.24 -20.40 0.57
N ASP A 204 0.04 -20.23 0.03
CA ASP A 204 -0.56 -21.14 -0.96
C ASP A 204 0.25 -21.18 -2.27
N LYS A 205 0.96 -20.10 -2.62
CA LYS A 205 1.90 -20.06 -3.76
C LYS A 205 3.30 -20.61 -3.41
N GLY A 206 3.49 -21.15 -2.21
CA GLY A 206 4.73 -21.78 -1.77
C GLY A 206 5.83 -20.81 -1.35
N ILE A 207 5.49 -19.54 -1.09
CA ILE A 207 6.42 -18.57 -0.53
C ILE A 207 6.63 -18.84 0.96
N ASP A 208 7.89 -18.83 1.40
CA ASP A 208 8.26 -18.92 2.81
C ASP A 208 8.07 -17.56 3.50
N LEU A 209 6.87 -17.33 4.02
CA LEU A 209 6.48 -16.08 4.68
C LEU A 209 6.81 -16.10 6.19
N LYS A 210 7.79 -15.29 6.58
CA LYS A 210 8.27 -15.13 7.97
C LYS A 210 7.86 -13.76 8.53
N LEU A 211 6.79 -13.74 9.31
CA LEU A 211 6.29 -12.55 10.02
C LEU A 211 6.87 -12.48 11.45
N GLY A 212 7.02 -11.29 12.01
CA GLY A 212 7.67 -11.09 13.32
C GLY A 212 9.17 -11.36 13.29
N VAL A 213 9.78 -11.44 12.11
CA VAL A 213 11.17 -11.83 11.90
C VAL A 213 11.94 -10.67 11.28
N ALA A 214 13.14 -10.41 11.78
CA ALA A 214 14.02 -9.37 11.27
C ALA A 214 15.36 -9.96 10.82
N LEU A 215 15.93 -9.38 9.76
CA LEU A 215 17.30 -9.64 9.34
C LEU A 215 18.28 -8.98 10.32
N GLU A 216 19.20 -9.76 10.88
CA GLU A 216 20.16 -9.30 11.88
C GLU A 216 21.56 -9.08 11.29
N SER A 217 22.01 -9.96 10.40
CA SER A 217 23.31 -9.84 9.72
C SER A 217 23.30 -10.54 8.37
N VAL A 218 24.14 -10.06 7.45
CA VAL A 218 24.41 -10.68 6.15
C VAL A 218 25.88 -11.05 6.06
N LYS A 219 26.19 -12.27 5.62
CA LYS A 219 27.55 -12.68 5.27
C LYS A 219 27.57 -13.10 3.80
N PHE A 220 28.32 -12.35 2.99
CA PHE A 220 28.61 -12.73 1.62
C PHE A 220 29.71 -13.79 1.56
N VAL A 221 29.46 -14.85 0.81
CA VAL A 221 30.39 -15.96 0.58
C VAL A 221 30.66 -16.00 -0.94
N PRO A 222 31.82 -15.51 -1.41
CA PRO A 222 32.13 -15.50 -2.82
C PRO A 222 32.31 -16.92 -3.35
N ASN A 223 31.93 -17.17 -4.60
CA ASN A 223 32.26 -18.42 -5.25
C ASN A 223 33.71 -18.40 -5.77
N GLU A 224 34.55 -19.27 -5.22
CA GLU A 224 35.96 -19.40 -5.61
C GLU A 224 36.19 -20.44 -6.72
N HIS A 225 35.16 -21.20 -7.12
CA HIS A 225 35.26 -22.30 -8.08
C HIS A 225 34.27 -22.15 -9.23
N VAL A 226 34.74 -22.26 -10.47
CA VAL A 226 33.89 -22.26 -11.67
C VAL A 226 33.78 -23.70 -12.17
N ALA A 227 32.56 -24.23 -12.22
CA ALA A 227 32.30 -25.57 -12.68
C ALA A 227 32.68 -25.64 -14.16
N SER A 228 33.47 -26.64 -14.54
CA SER A 228 33.88 -26.82 -15.93
C SER A 228 33.32 -28.11 -16.50
N PHE A 229 32.81 -28.02 -17.73
CA PHE A 229 32.43 -29.21 -18.47
C PHE A 229 33.64 -30.15 -18.69
N ASP A 230 34.84 -29.58 -18.81
CA ASP A 230 36.09 -30.35 -18.98
C ASP A 230 36.47 -31.15 -17.72
N SER A 231 36.03 -30.71 -16.53
CA SER A 231 36.19 -31.45 -15.26
C SER A 231 35.01 -32.40 -14.97
N GLY A 232 34.02 -32.49 -15.86
CA GLY A 232 32.82 -33.31 -15.67
C GLY A 232 31.82 -32.72 -14.67
N GLU A 233 31.95 -31.43 -14.35
CA GLU A 233 31.06 -30.71 -13.44
C GLU A 233 29.90 -30.06 -14.21
N SER A 234 28.74 -29.96 -13.55
CA SER A 234 27.56 -29.31 -14.12
C SER A 234 27.49 -27.87 -13.64
N ASP A 235 27.37 -26.91 -14.55
CA ASP A 235 27.18 -25.49 -14.27
C ASP A 235 25.70 -25.12 -14.01
N LYS A 236 24.80 -26.11 -14.07
CA LYS A 236 23.34 -25.90 -14.01
C LYS A 236 22.85 -25.22 -12.73
N HIS A 237 23.49 -25.54 -11.59
CA HIS A 237 23.14 -25.04 -10.25
C HIS A 237 24.27 -24.17 -9.67
N GLN A 238 25.13 -23.61 -10.53
CA GLN A 238 26.27 -22.81 -10.08
C GLN A 238 25.89 -21.33 -9.98
N HIS A 239 26.20 -20.74 -8.82
CA HIS A 239 26.12 -19.32 -8.55
C HIS A 239 27.51 -18.69 -8.75
N LEU A 240 27.71 -17.97 -9.86
CA LEU A 240 29.03 -17.48 -10.26
C LEU A 240 29.61 -16.42 -9.31
N GLU A 241 28.77 -15.59 -8.71
CA GLU A 241 29.22 -14.53 -7.81
C GLU A 241 29.38 -15.04 -6.37
N GLY A 242 28.52 -15.95 -5.95
CA GLY A 242 28.51 -16.50 -4.59
C GLY A 242 27.11 -16.61 -4.01
N GLU A 243 27.06 -16.73 -2.69
CA GLU A 243 25.83 -16.85 -1.91
C GLU A 243 25.85 -15.92 -0.69
N LEU A 244 24.69 -15.76 -0.06
CA LEU A 244 24.50 -15.01 1.17
C LEU A 244 24.03 -15.92 2.30
N GLU A 245 24.73 -15.89 3.44
CA GLU A 245 24.27 -16.45 4.70
C GLU A 245 23.62 -15.34 5.54
N LEU A 246 22.32 -15.46 5.78
CA LEU A 246 21.52 -14.53 6.58
C LEU A 246 21.36 -15.07 8.00
N THR A 247 21.54 -14.20 9.00
CA THR A 247 21.14 -14.49 10.39
C THR A 247 19.89 -13.69 10.72
N LEU A 248 18.90 -14.36 11.30
CA LEU A 248 17.63 -13.77 11.70
C LEU A 248 17.59 -13.51 13.20
N ASN A 249 16.73 -12.58 13.64
CA ASN A 249 16.58 -12.19 15.06
C ASN A 249 16.12 -13.31 16.01
N ASN A 250 15.71 -14.46 15.47
CA ASN A 250 15.33 -15.65 16.22
C ASN A 250 16.44 -16.73 16.24
N GLY A 251 17.62 -16.43 15.68
CA GLY A 251 18.76 -17.33 15.57
C GLY A 251 18.71 -18.29 14.38
N GLU A 252 17.63 -18.30 13.58
CA GLU A 252 17.54 -19.04 12.33
C GLU A 252 18.55 -18.51 11.31
N LYS A 253 19.07 -19.39 10.46
CA LYS A 253 19.93 -19.04 9.33
C LYS A 253 19.26 -19.38 8.01
N LEU A 254 19.42 -18.52 7.02
CA LEU A 254 18.94 -18.74 5.65
C LEU A 254 20.09 -18.56 4.67
N THR A 255 20.17 -19.42 3.66
CA THR A 255 21.07 -19.24 2.53
C THR A 255 20.27 -18.73 1.34
N THR A 256 20.78 -17.73 0.63
CA THR A 256 20.09 -17.14 -0.53
C THR A 256 21.09 -16.61 -1.56
N ASP A 257 20.66 -16.53 -2.82
CA ASP A 257 21.55 -16.18 -3.93
C ASP A 257 21.39 -14.72 -4.36
N ILE A 258 20.34 -14.06 -3.88
CA ILE A 258 20.03 -12.64 -4.05
C ILE A 258 19.17 -12.16 -2.87
N LEU A 259 19.40 -10.93 -2.43
CA LEU A 259 18.68 -10.27 -1.34
C LEU A 259 18.10 -8.92 -1.81
N ILE A 260 16.79 -8.72 -1.61
CA ILE A 260 16.11 -7.45 -1.87
C ILE A 260 15.70 -6.78 -0.56
N MET A 261 16.18 -5.54 -0.37
CA MET A 261 15.80 -4.67 0.73
C MET A 261 14.65 -3.74 0.30
N ALA A 262 13.47 -3.96 0.87
CA ALA A 262 12.23 -3.24 0.58
C ALA A 262 11.52 -2.76 1.86
N ILE A 263 12.30 -2.28 2.84
CA ILE A 263 11.82 -1.90 4.18
C ILE A 263 11.27 -0.45 4.28
N GLY A 264 10.89 0.13 3.15
CA GLY A 264 10.37 1.49 3.05
C GLY A 264 11.37 2.50 2.52
N VAL A 265 10.90 3.74 2.39
CA VAL A 265 11.64 4.87 1.82
C VAL A 265 11.67 6.05 2.78
N ARG A 266 12.67 6.92 2.63
CA ARG A 266 12.84 8.16 3.41
C ARG A 266 12.90 9.36 2.48
N PRO A 267 12.20 10.47 2.79
CA PRO A 267 12.29 11.73 2.05
C PRO A 267 13.73 12.19 1.80
N GLU A 268 14.03 12.60 0.56
CA GLU A 268 15.32 13.19 0.19
C GLU A 268 15.36 14.66 0.61
N THR A 269 15.86 14.95 1.82
CA THR A 269 15.80 16.29 2.42
C THR A 269 17.14 17.01 2.51
N LYS A 270 18.25 16.40 2.09
CA LYS A 270 19.60 16.97 2.21
C LYS A 270 19.68 18.40 1.65
N LEU A 271 19.27 18.61 0.40
CA LEU A 271 19.29 19.94 -0.23
C LEU A 271 18.46 20.96 0.54
N ALA A 272 17.28 20.57 1.01
CA ALA A 272 16.40 21.45 1.75
C ALA A 272 16.99 21.81 3.13
N GLN A 273 17.57 20.84 3.83
CA GLN A 273 18.23 21.03 5.12
C GLN A 273 19.44 21.95 5.00
N GLU A 274 20.33 21.69 4.04
CA GLU A 274 21.54 22.49 3.80
C GLU A 274 21.19 23.92 3.36
N ALA A 275 20.10 24.10 2.62
CA ALA A 275 19.56 25.41 2.28
C ALA A 275 18.91 26.14 3.48
N GLY A 276 18.65 25.45 4.60
CA GLY A 276 17.94 25.97 5.77
C GLY A 276 16.42 26.12 5.58
N LEU A 277 15.82 25.27 4.75
CA LEU A 277 14.37 25.14 4.65
C LEU A 277 13.81 24.36 5.85
N GLN A 278 12.55 24.63 6.19
CA GLN A 278 11.90 23.94 7.29
C GLN A 278 11.66 22.46 6.94
N ILE A 279 12.10 21.58 7.85
CA ILE A 279 11.80 20.15 7.83
C ILE A 279 10.75 19.87 8.89
N GLY A 280 9.75 19.07 8.56
CA GLY A 280 8.71 18.66 9.50
C GLY A 280 9.19 17.56 10.46
N ALA A 281 8.31 17.20 11.39
CA ALA A 281 8.66 16.29 12.49
C ALA A 281 8.86 14.82 12.05
N LEU A 282 8.35 14.45 10.88
CA LEU A 282 8.52 13.13 10.26
C LEU A 282 9.74 13.07 9.34
N GLY A 283 10.46 14.18 9.19
CA GLY A 283 11.69 14.26 8.42
C GLY A 283 11.49 14.59 6.93
N GLY A 284 10.27 14.93 6.50
CA GLY A 284 9.99 15.45 5.16
C GLY A 284 10.10 16.97 5.09
N ILE A 285 10.22 17.53 3.89
CA ILE A 285 10.20 18.98 3.67
C ILE A 285 8.81 19.50 4.06
N TYR A 286 8.76 20.49 4.95
CA TYR A 286 7.49 21.11 5.31
C TYR A 286 6.99 22.01 4.19
N THR A 287 5.71 21.89 3.84
CA THR A 287 5.04 22.81 2.91
C THR A 287 3.73 23.33 3.47
N ASN A 288 3.34 24.52 3.02
CA ASN A 288 1.99 25.04 3.23
C ASN A 288 1.00 24.43 2.22
N GLU A 289 -0.29 24.77 2.33
CA GLU A 289 -1.34 24.29 1.42
C GLU A 289 -1.16 24.65 -0.06
N TYR A 290 -0.29 25.61 -0.40
CA TYR A 290 0.05 25.99 -1.77
C TYR A 290 1.27 25.22 -2.32
N MET A 291 1.80 24.26 -1.56
CA MET A 291 3.04 23.52 -1.84
C MET A 291 4.32 24.37 -1.73
N GLN A 292 4.26 25.54 -1.09
CA GLN A 292 5.43 26.38 -0.82
C GLN A 292 6.16 25.90 0.43
N THR A 293 7.49 25.96 0.40
CA THR A 293 8.35 25.73 1.57
C THR A 293 8.36 26.95 2.50
N SER A 294 9.28 26.98 3.48
CA SER A 294 9.52 28.17 4.29
C SER A 294 10.13 29.35 3.51
N ASP A 295 10.56 29.13 2.26
CA ASP A 295 10.91 30.18 1.31
C ASP A 295 9.78 30.33 0.25
N PRO A 296 9.21 31.53 0.06
CA PRO A 296 8.08 31.73 -0.85
C PRO A 296 8.43 31.54 -2.34
N SER A 297 9.71 31.56 -2.70
CA SER A 297 10.20 31.28 -4.05
C SER A 297 10.54 29.80 -4.28
N ILE A 298 10.46 28.96 -3.25
CA ILE A 298 10.78 27.53 -3.34
C ILE A 298 9.55 26.70 -2.99
N TYR A 299 9.14 25.85 -3.91
CA TYR A 299 8.07 24.87 -3.77
C TYR A 299 8.67 23.48 -3.57
N ALA A 300 7.92 22.58 -2.93
CA ALA A 300 8.29 21.18 -2.85
C ALA A 300 7.06 20.27 -3.00
N VAL A 301 7.24 19.10 -3.62
CA VAL A 301 6.14 18.14 -3.90
C VAL A 301 6.63 16.69 -3.86
N GLY A 302 5.67 15.76 -3.83
CA GLY A 302 5.90 14.32 -3.90
C GLY A 302 6.50 13.74 -2.63
N ASP A 303 7.14 12.58 -2.75
CA ASP A 303 7.60 11.78 -1.61
C ASP A 303 8.62 12.48 -0.68
N ALA A 304 9.14 13.65 -1.09
CA ALA A 304 10.06 14.46 -0.29
C ALA A 304 9.34 15.32 0.77
N ILE A 305 8.03 15.56 0.65
CA ILE A 305 7.29 16.47 1.53
C ILE A 305 6.49 15.75 2.61
N GLU A 306 6.21 16.46 3.71
CA GLU A 306 5.10 16.11 4.59
C GLU A 306 3.78 16.63 4.03
N GLU A 307 2.73 15.84 4.21
CA GLU A 307 1.38 16.15 3.75
C GLU A 307 0.40 16.13 4.91
N LYS A 308 -0.69 16.91 4.81
CA LYS A 308 -1.81 16.78 5.75
C LYS A 308 -2.63 15.55 5.42
N ASP A 309 -2.81 14.70 6.42
CA ASP A 309 -3.76 13.61 6.37
C ASP A 309 -5.19 14.13 6.24
N PHE A 310 -5.97 13.56 5.32
CA PHE A 310 -7.33 14.03 5.04
C PHE A 310 -8.31 13.84 6.22
N VAL A 311 -8.13 12.79 7.02
CA VAL A 311 -9.09 12.41 8.06
C VAL A 311 -8.87 13.19 9.35
N THR A 312 -7.60 13.35 9.76
CA THR A 312 -7.20 13.96 11.03
C THR A 312 -6.58 15.35 10.88
N GLY A 313 -6.11 15.73 9.70
CA GLY A 313 -5.41 17.01 9.47
C GLY A 313 -3.95 17.04 9.97
N GLU A 314 -3.49 15.97 10.60
CA GLU A 314 -2.12 15.79 11.09
C GLU A 314 -1.13 15.62 9.94
N GLN A 315 0.14 15.94 10.18
CA GLN A 315 1.20 15.67 9.20
C GLN A 315 1.45 14.18 9.04
N THR A 316 1.70 13.74 7.80
CA THR A 316 1.97 12.35 7.43
C THR A 316 2.92 12.28 6.23
N LEU A 317 3.50 11.09 5.99
CA LEU A 317 4.25 10.76 4.79
C LEU A 317 3.45 9.72 3.99
N VAL A 318 3.18 10.01 2.71
CA VAL A 318 2.45 9.10 1.81
C VAL A 318 3.15 9.09 0.44
N PRO A 319 4.20 8.28 0.26
CA PRO A 319 5.00 8.27 -0.96
C PRO A 319 4.27 7.53 -2.10
N LEU A 320 3.33 8.21 -2.75
CA LEU A 320 2.49 7.65 -3.81
C LEU A 320 2.46 8.57 -5.05
N ALA A 321 2.46 7.94 -6.22
CA ALA A 321 2.54 8.65 -7.50
C ALA A 321 1.35 9.58 -7.79
N GLY A 322 0.14 9.20 -7.36
CA GLY A 322 -1.08 9.99 -7.56
C GLY A 322 -1.00 11.38 -6.89
N PRO A 323 -0.77 11.46 -5.56
CA PRO A 323 -0.43 12.71 -4.87
C PRO A 323 0.68 13.51 -5.56
N ALA A 324 1.84 12.91 -5.81
CA ALA A 324 3.00 13.60 -6.40
C ALA A 324 2.67 14.28 -7.74
N ASN A 325 1.98 13.58 -8.66
CA ASN A 325 1.57 14.14 -9.95
C ASN A 325 0.63 15.34 -9.80
N ARG A 326 -0.37 15.25 -8.90
CA ARG A 326 -1.35 16.32 -8.67
C ARG A 326 -0.72 17.53 -7.98
N GLN A 327 0.18 17.30 -7.04
CA GLN A 327 0.95 18.34 -6.35
C GLN A 327 1.86 19.07 -7.33
N GLY A 328 2.61 18.36 -8.18
CA GLY A 328 3.47 18.97 -9.21
C GLY A 328 2.68 19.88 -10.15
N ARG A 329 1.51 19.41 -10.64
CA ARG A 329 0.59 20.22 -11.44
C ARG A 329 0.17 21.50 -10.69
N MET A 330 -0.22 21.37 -9.42
CA MET A 330 -0.68 22.49 -8.58
C MET A 330 0.43 23.49 -8.27
N ALA A 331 1.65 23.02 -7.99
CA ALA A 331 2.80 23.87 -7.75
C ALA A 331 3.12 24.73 -8.99
N ALA A 332 3.01 24.17 -10.20
CA ALA A 332 3.14 24.94 -11.44
C ALA A 332 2.05 26.02 -11.59
N ASP A 333 0.81 25.70 -11.22
CA ASP A 333 -0.30 26.67 -11.17
C ASP A 333 0.04 27.82 -10.20
N ASN A 334 0.56 27.49 -9.02
CA ASN A 334 0.88 28.47 -7.97
C ASN A 334 2.14 29.32 -8.27
N MET A 335 3.18 28.73 -8.85
CA MET A 335 4.38 29.46 -9.31
C MET A 335 4.05 30.51 -10.37
N LEU A 336 2.98 30.29 -11.16
CA LEU A 336 2.53 31.20 -12.22
C LEU A 336 1.33 32.05 -11.79
N GLY A 337 1.20 32.30 -10.48
CA GLY A 337 0.31 33.34 -9.93
C GLY A 337 -1.12 32.89 -9.62
N ARG A 338 -1.44 31.59 -9.75
CA ARG A 338 -2.68 31.04 -9.18
C ARG A 338 -2.53 30.81 -7.68
N LYS A 339 -3.66 30.53 -7.02
CA LYS A 339 -3.75 30.30 -5.58
C LYS A 339 -4.58 29.05 -5.30
N GLU A 340 -4.12 27.92 -5.81
CA GLU A 340 -4.74 26.61 -5.62
C GLU A 340 -4.22 25.96 -4.33
N THR A 341 -5.11 25.31 -3.57
CA THR A 341 -4.79 24.65 -2.30
C THR A 341 -4.88 23.14 -2.40
N TYR A 342 -3.93 22.44 -1.77
CA TYR A 342 -3.93 20.99 -1.69
C TYR A 342 -4.88 20.50 -0.59
N GLN A 343 -5.82 19.64 -0.96
CA GLN A 343 -6.93 19.21 -0.10
C GLN A 343 -6.59 17.97 0.74
N GLY A 344 -5.33 17.78 1.12
CA GLY A 344 -4.85 16.66 1.92
C GLY A 344 -4.94 15.28 1.25
N THR A 345 -4.29 14.30 1.87
CA THR A 345 -4.10 12.95 1.32
C THR A 345 -4.80 11.90 2.15
N GLN A 346 -5.53 11.01 1.47
CA GLN A 346 -6.24 9.88 2.10
C GLN A 346 -5.38 8.62 2.20
N GLY A 347 -4.25 8.54 1.50
CA GLY A 347 -3.46 7.31 1.43
C GLY A 347 -4.15 6.17 0.67
N THR A 348 -4.98 6.50 -0.33
CA THR A 348 -5.61 5.50 -1.19
C THR A 348 -4.54 4.70 -1.93
N ALA A 349 -4.52 3.39 -1.72
CA ALA A 349 -3.49 2.49 -2.26
C ALA A 349 -4.07 1.11 -2.57
N ILE A 350 -3.44 0.42 -3.52
CA ILE A 350 -3.77 -0.95 -3.94
C ILE A 350 -2.49 -1.69 -4.31
N CYS A 351 -2.42 -2.98 -3.98
CA CYS A 351 -1.34 -3.89 -4.34
C CYS A 351 -1.92 -5.16 -4.93
N LYS A 352 -1.30 -5.63 -6.03
CA LYS A 352 -1.50 -7.01 -6.49
C LYS A 352 -0.67 -7.95 -5.61
N ILE A 353 -1.25 -9.08 -5.22
CA ILE A 353 -0.58 -10.16 -4.51
C ILE A 353 -1.09 -11.45 -5.15
N PHE A 354 -0.36 -11.93 -6.15
CA PHE A 354 -0.79 -13.04 -7.00
C PHE A 354 -2.20 -12.81 -7.57
N ASP A 355 -3.16 -13.66 -7.25
CA ASP A 355 -4.53 -13.55 -7.76
C ASP A 355 -5.38 -12.54 -6.96
N LEU A 356 -4.86 -12.01 -5.84
CA LEU A 356 -5.54 -11.05 -5.01
C LEU A 356 -5.16 -9.61 -5.35
N ALA A 357 -6.10 -8.71 -5.14
CA ALA A 357 -5.84 -7.31 -4.87
C ALA A 357 -6.11 -7.01 -3.39
N VAL A 358 -5.22 -6.22 -2.77
CA VAL A 358 -5.37 -5.68 -1.41
C VAL A 358 -5.33 -4.17 -1.50
N ALA A 359 -6.39 -3.51 -1.03
CA ALA A 359 -6.54 -2.07 -1.19
C ALA A 359 -7.07 -1.40 0.07
N SER A 360 -6.75 -0.11 0.22
CA SER A 360 -7.16 0.70 1.37
C SER A 360 -7.33 2.17 1.00
N THR A 361 -8.10 2.91 1.80
CA THR A 361 -8.17 4.37 1.79
C THR A 361 -8.52 4.90 3.19
N GLY A 362 -8.01 6.06 3.55
CA GLY A 362 -8.22 6.67 4.86
C GLY A 362 -7.40 6.00 5.95
N LYS A 363 -7.94 5.96 7.17
CA LYS A 363 -7.27 5.44 8.36
C LYS A 363 -7.61 3.98 8.63
N ASN A 364 -6.61 3.24 9.08
CA ASN A 364 -6.78 1.90 9.63
C ASN A 364 -6.95 1.91 11.15
N GLU A 365 -7.32 0.77 11.72
CA GLU A 365 -7.61 0.63 13.14
C GLU A 365 -6.39 0.96 14.01
N LYS A 366 -5.20 0.51 13.60
CA LYS A 366 -3.93 0.79 14.30
C LYS A 366 -3.67 2.29 14.44
N GLN A 367 -3.93 3.05 13.39
CA GLN A 367 -3.75 4.51 13.36
C GLN A 367 -4.78 5.23 14.23
N LEU A 368 -6.05 4.81 14.17
CA LEU A 368 -7.12 5.42 14.98
C LEU A 368 -6.89 5.18 16.48
N LYS A 369 -6.52 3.96 16.88
CA LYS A 369 -6.13 3.64 18.27
C LYS A 369 -4.97 4.51 18.74
N ARG A 370 -3.91 4.64 17.94
CA ARG A 370 -2.74 5.47 18.28
C ARG A 370 -3.08 6.95 18.45
N ALA A 371 -4.01 7.46 17.65
CA ALA A 371 -4.46 8.85 17.70
C ALA A 371 -5.53 9.12 18.77
N GLY A 372 -6.02 8.09 19.48
CA GLY A 372 -7.11 8.23 20.46
C GLY A 372 -8.45 8.64 19.83
N VAL A 373 -8.65 8.32 18.54
CA VAL A 373 -9.90 8.61 17.83
C VAL A 373 -10.89 7.47 18.10
N GLU A 374 -12.08 7.80 18.60
CA GLU A 374 -13.17 6.83 18.76
C GLU A 374 -13.68 6.37 17.40
N TYR A 375 -13.86 5.05 17.23
CA TYR A 375 -14.34 4.45 15.99
C TYR A 375 -15.10 3.16 16.27
N GLU A 376 -15.89 2.72 15.30
CA GLU A 376 -16.46 1.39 15.18
C GLU A 376 -16.09 0.80 13.80
N LYS A 377 -16.13 -0.52 13.69
CA LYS A 377 -15.74 -1.27 12.49
C LYS A 377 -16.85 -2.21 12.03
N VAL A 378 -16.97 -2.38 10.73
CA VAL A 378 -17.79 -3.44 10.13
C VAL A 378 -17.03 -4.22 9.09
N TYR A 379 -17.41 -5.49 8.93
CA TYR A 379 -16.91 -6.40 7.92
C TYR A 379 -18.08 -7.00 7.15
N VAL A 380 -17.93 -7.05 5.83
CA VAL A 380 -18.81 -7.82 4.96
C VAL A 380 -17.99 -8.69 4.01
N HIS A 381 -18.54 -9.86 3.69
CA HIS A 381 -17.98 -10.75 2.68
C HIS A 381 -19.08 -11.03 1.66
N THR A 382 -19.05 -10.30 0.55
CA THR A 382 -20.10 -10.32 -0.47
C THR A 382 -19.49 -10.56 -1.82
N ALA A 383 -20.23 -11.21 -2.72
CA ALA A 383 -19.76 -11.45 -4.08
C ALA A 383 -19.47 -10.13 -4.83
N SER A 384 -18.46 -10.15 -5.70
CA SER A 384 -18.04 -9.01 -6.52
C SER A 384 -19.12 -8.58 -7.53
N HIS A 385 -19.93 -9.54 -7.98
CA HIS A 385 -21.16 -9.34 -8.76
C HIS A 385 -22.20 -10.41 -8.42
N ALA A 386 -23.31 -10.47 -9.17
CA ALA A 386 -24.41 -11.39 -8.91
C ALA A 386 -23.93 -12.85 -8.84
N SER A 387 -24.17 -13.52 -7.71
CA SER A 387 -23.60 -14.84 -7.41
C SER A 387 -24.04 -15.97 -8.34
N TYR A 388 -25.13 -15.78 -9.10
CA TYR A 388 -25.59 -16.75 -10.11
C TYR A 388 -24.89 -16.58 -11.46
N TYR A 389 -24.13 -15.49 -11.66
CA TYR A 389 -23.37 -15.24 -12.88
C TYR A 389 -21.93 -15.77 -12.71
N PRO A 390 -21.34 -16.42 -13.73
CA PRO A 390 -19.99 -17.01 -13.62
C PRO A 390 -18.91 -16.02 -13.18
N GLY A 391 -17.88 -16.52 -12.49
CA GLY A 391 -16.69 -15.74 -12.10
C GLY A 391 -16.89 -14.78 -10.94
N ALA A 392 -18.00 -14.88 -10.18
CA ALA A 392 -18.22 -14.05 -9.00
C ALA A 392 -17.25 -14.45 -7.88
N GLU A 393 -16.46 -13.50 -7.39
CA GLU A 393 -15.46 -13.71 -6.35
C GLU A 393 -15.87 -13.02 -5.05
N VAL A 394 -15.37 -13.50 -3.90
CA VAL A 394 -15.68 -12.85 -2.62
C VAL A 394 -14.85 -11.59 -2.44
N VAL A 395 -15.53 -10.47 -2.20
CA VAL A 395 -14.93 -9.23 -1.69
C VAL A 395 -15.03 -9.22 -0.17
N SER A 396 -13.90 -9.37 0.51
CA SER A 396 -13.79 -9.12 1.94
C SER A 396 -13.55 -7.63 2.15
N PHE A 397 -14.51 -6.94 2.77
CA PHE A 397 -14.49 -5.48 2.92
C PHE A 397 -14.63 -5.07 4.39
N LYS A 398 -13.73 -4.18 4.85
CA LYS A 398 -13.77 -3.53 6.16
C LYS A 398 -14.07 -2.05 5.98
N MET A 399 -14.93 -1.50 6.84
CA MET A 399 -15.17 -0.06 6.95
C MET A 399 -15.02 0.39 8.40
N LEU A 400 -14.33 1.51 8.60
CA LEU A 400 -14.13 2.17 9.89
C LEU A 400 -14.87 3.51 9.86
N PHE A 401 -15.62 3.80 10.91
CA PHE A 401 -16.45 4.99 11.00
C PHE A 401 -16.59 5.48 12.44
N ASP A 402 -16.92 6.76 12.60
CA ASP A 402 -17.31 7.33 13.88
C ASP A 402 -18.73 6.84 14.24
N PRO A 403 -18.94 6.13 15.37
CA PRO A 403 -20.25 5.56 15.72
C PRO A 403 -21.30 6.62 16.09
N LYS A 404 -20.90 7.86 16.37
CA LYS A 404 -21.80 8.97 16.73
C LYS A 404 -22.20 9.78 15.50
N SER A 405 -21.22 10.18 14.69
CA SER A 405 -21.47 11.04 13.53
C SER A 405 -21.70 10.29 12.23
N GLY A 406 -21.31 9.01 12.16
CA GLY A 406 -21.30 8.22 10.93
C GLY A 406 -20.21 8.65 9.94
N LYS A 407 -19.26 9.52 10.33
CA LYS A 407 -18.14 9.95 9.47
C LYS A 407 -17.29 8.74 9.08
N ILE A 408 -17.00 8.62 7.78
CA ILE A 408 -16.13 7.56 7.24
C ILE A 408 -14.67 7.86 7.59
N LEU A 409 -14.03 6.97 8.34
CA LEU A 409 -12.64 7.12 8.77
C LEU A 409 -11.68 6.35 7.86
N GLY A 410 -12.11 5.20 7.34
CA GLY A 410 -11.33 4.45 6.35
C GLY A 410 -12.05 3.21 5.84
N ALA A 411 -11.51 2.62 4.79
CA ALA A 411 -12.01 1.39 4.20
C ALA A 411 -10.87 0.53 3.68
N GLN A 412 -11.05 -0.80 3.71
CA GLN A 412 -10.08 -1.79 3.26
C GLN A 412 -10.82 -2.89 2.51
N ALA A 413 -10.22 -3.44 1.45
CA ALA A 413 -10.83 -4.48 0.64
C ALA A 413 -9.77 -5.49 0.18
N VAL A 414 -10.12 -6.78 0.22
CA VAL A 414 -9.30 -7.88 -0.27
C VAL A 414 -10.14 -8.88 -1.05
N GLY A 415 -9.64 -9.32 -2.19
CA GLY A 415 -10.29 -10.35 -3.02
C GLY A 415 -9.72 -10.39 -4.43
N LYS A 416 -10.32 -11.23 -5.28
CA LYS A 416 -9.83 -11.50 -6.65
C LYS A 416 -10.45 -10.63 -7.73
N ASP A 417 -11.57 -9.95 -7.43
CA ASP A 417 -12.29 -9.14 -8.41
C ASP A 417 -12.99 -7.92 -7.78
N GLY A 418 -13.01 -6.81 -8.52
CA GLY A 418 -13.73 -5.58 -8.19
C GLY A 418 -13.29 -4.89 -6.89
N ILE A 419 -12.02 -5.04 -6.50
CA ILE A 419 -11.44 -4.45 -5.27
C ILE A 419 -11.14 -2.96 -5.45
N ASP A 420 -10.48 -2.63 -6.55
CA ASP A 420 -10.25 -1.26 -7.04
C ASP A 420 -11.54 -0.43 -7.02
N LYS A 421 -12.60 -0.95 -7.64
CA LYS A 421 -13.93 -0.30 -7.71
C LYS A 421 -14.48 0.07 -6.33
N ARG A 422 -14.34 -0.82 -5.34
CA ARG A 422 -14.90 -0.60 -3.99
C ARG A 422 -14.08 0.44 -3.23
N ILE A 423 -12.76 0.41 -3.36
CA ILE A 423 -11.91 1.43 -2.72
C ILE A 423 -12.06 2.79 -3.39
N ASP A 424 -12.21 2.86 -4.72
CA ASP A 424 -12.46 4.13 -5.42
C ASP A 424 -13.78 4.77 -4.98
N VAL A 425 -14.87 3.98 -4.89
CA VAL A 425 -16.17 4.48 -4.37
C VAL A 425 -16.00 5.02 -2.94
N MET A 426 -15.30 4.30 -2.07
CA MET A 426 -15.07 4.75 -0.69
C MET A 426 -14.16 5.97 -0.60
N ALA A 427 -13.14 6.08 -1.46
CA ALA A 427 -12.25 7.22 -1.51
C ALA A 427 -13.01 8.49 -1.92
N VAL A 428 -13.88 8.39 -2.94
CA VAL A 428 -14.77 9.48 -3.37
C VAL A 428 -15.76 9.85 -2.28
N ALA A 429 -16.46 8.88 -1.70
CA ALA A 429 -17.47 9.12 -0.66
C ALA A 429 -16.85 9.80 0.58
N GLN A 430 -15.69 9.31 1.03
CA GLN A 430 -14.96 9.93 2.14
C GLN A 430 -14.52 11.35 1.80
N ARG A 431 -13.97 11.59 0.59
CA ARG A 431 -13.54 12.93 0.18
C ARG A 431 -14.69 13.91 0.05
N ALA A 432 -15.86 13.43 -0.39
CA ALA A 432 -17.09 14.21 -0.48
C ALA A 432 -17.75 14.48 0.90
N GLY A 433 -17.19 13.92 1.98
CA GLY A 433 -17.74 14.09 3.33
C GLY A 433 -19.00 13.28 3.59
N MET A 434 -19.22 12.19 2.86
CA MET A 434 -20.38 11.33 3.06
C MET A 434 -20.31 10.62 4.42
N THR A 435 -21.48 10.36 5.01
CA THR A 435 -21.64 9.50 6.19
C THR A 435 -22.04 8.08 5.80
N VAL A 436 -21.88 7.12 6.71
CA VAL A 436 -22.32 5.73 6.50
C VAL A 436 -23.83 5.60 6.24
N GLU A 437 -24.64 6.52 6.77
CA GLU A 437 -26.09 6.57 6.47
C GLU A 437 -26.33 6.98 5.01
N GLN A 438 -25.58 7.97 4.51
CA GLN A 438 -25.68 8.39 3.12
C GLN A 438 -25.22 7.29 2.15
N LEU A 439 -24.23 6.46 2.52
CA LEU A 439 -23.78 5.32 1.71
C LEU A 439 -24.88 4.30 1.39
N GLN A 440 -25.92 4.20 2.23
CA GLN A 440 -27.07 3.32 1.96
C GLN A 440 -27.81 3.70 0.66
N HIS A 441 -27.71 4.97 0.25
CA HIS A 441 -28.44 5.56 -0.86
C HIS A 441 -27.62 5.61 -2.15
N LEU A 442 -26.39 5.08 -2.15
CA LEU A 442 -25.60 4.99 -3.38
C LEU A 442 -26.31 4.10 -4.40
N GLU A 443 -26.63 4.70 -5.54
CA GLU A 443 -27.15 4.02 -6.73
C GLU A 443 -25.98 3.68 -7.65
N LEU A 444 -25.49 2.45 -7.53
CA LEU A 444 -24.34 1.96 -8.29
C LEU A 444 -24.78 1.14 -9.50
N THR A 445 -23.91 1.06 -10.50
CA THR A 445 -24.17 0.30 -11.74
C THR A 445 -24.48 -1.16 -11.43
N TYR A 446 -25.65 -1.64 -11.86
CA TYR A 446 -26.05 -3.03 -11.72
C TYR A 446 -26.45 -3.66 -13.05
N ALA A 447 -25.69 -4.68 -13.43
CA ALA A 447 -26.13 -5.81 -14.25
C ALA A 447 -25.34 -7.05 -13.78
N PRO A 448 -25.83 -8.28 -14.01
CA PRO A 448 -25.24 -9.49 -13.44
C PRO A 448 -23.71 -9.67 -13.63
N PRO A 449 -23.10 -9.30 -14.77
CA PRO A 449 -21.65 -9.42 -14.95
C PRO A 449 -20.79 -8.41 -14.18
N TYR A 450 -21.38 -7.35 -13.62
CA TYR A 450 -20.64 -6.19 -13.11
C TYR A 450 -20.95 -5.83 -11.67
N GLY A 451 -22.09 -6.27 -11.14
CA GLY A 451 -22.52 -5.93 -9.79
C GLY A 451 -23.70 -6.76 -9.30
N SER A 452 -24.21 -6.38 -8.14
CA SER A 452 -25.40 -6.96 -7.50
C SER A 452 -26.42 -5.85 -7.23
N ALA A 453 -27.70 -6.22 -7.10
CA ALA A 453 -28.77 -5.25 -6.80
C ALA A 453 -28.53 -4.44 -5.52
N LYS A 454 -27.71 -4.98 -4.61
CA LYS A 454 -27.14 -4.29 -3.45
C LYS A 454 -25.65 -4.54 -3.50
N ASP A 455 -24.85 -3.51 -3.75
CA ASP A 455 -23.40 -3.65 -3.82
C ASP A 455 -22.79 -3.96 -2.45
N VAL A 456 -21.53 -4.41 -2.44
CA VAL A 456 -20.66 -4.51 -1.25
C VAL A 456 -20.80 -3.25 -0.37
N ILE A 457 -20.75 -2.06 -0.98
CA ILE A 457 -20.80 -0.78 -0.27
C ILE A 457 -22.16 -0.57 0.41
N ASN A 458 -23.28 -0.87 -0.28
CA ASN A 458 -24.60 -0.75 0.33
C ASN A 458 -24.75 -1.72 1.51
N GLN A 459 -24.24 -2.95 1.37
CA GLN A 459 -24.31 -3.96 2.44
C GLN A 459 -23.51 -3.53 3.67
N ALA A 460 -22.28 -3.03 3.49
CA ALA A 460 -21.48 -2.50 4.58
C ALA A 460 -22.16 -1.30 5.28
N ALA A 461 -22.77 -0.40 4.49
CA ALA A 461 -23.52 0.73 5.01
C ALA A 461 -24.75 0.30 5.82
N PHE A 462 -25.48 -0.73 5.39
CA PHE A 462 -26.61 -1.27 6.16
C PHE A 462 -26.16 -1.84 7.50
N VAL A 463 -25.08 -2.63 7.52
CA VAL A 463 -24.55 -3.21 8.76
C VAL A 463 -24.09 -2.10 9.72
N ALA A 464 -23.34 -1.11 9.22
CA ALA A 464 -22.88 0.01 10.03
C ALA A 464 -24.05 0.83 10.59
N ASN A 465 -25.05 1.16 9.76
CA ASN A 465 -26.17 1.96 10.23
C ASN A 465 -27.08 1.20 11.21
N ASN A 466 -27.19 -0.12 11.08
CA ASN A 466 -27.89 -0.93 12.08
C ASN A 466 -27.20 -0.85 13.45
N ILE A 467 -25.86 -0.81 13.50
CA ILE A 467 -25.12 -0.60 14.75
C ILE A 467 -25.40 0.80 15.31
N ILE A 468 -25.28 1.84 14.49
CA ILE A 468 -25.55 3.24 14.91
C ILE A 468 -26.96 3.39 15.46
N LYS A 469 -27.96 2.77 14.83
CA LYS A 469 -29.37 2.85 15.24
C LYS A 469 -29.74 1.93 16.41
N GLY A 470 -28.80 1.11 16.89
CA GLY A 470 -29.06 0.10 17.93
C GLY A 470 -29.90 -1.09 17.45
N ASP A 471 -30.07 -1.23 16.14
CA ASP A 471 -30.75 -2.36 15.51
C ASP A 471 -29.88 -3.61 15.38
N ALA A 472 -28.57 -3.48 15.63
CA ALA A 472 -27.61 -4.56 15.77
C ALA A 472 -26.64 -4.26 16.92
N ALA A 473 -26.31 -5.28 17.72
CA ALA A 473 -25.25 -5.22 18.71
C ALA A 473 -24.07 -6.08 18.22
N ALA A 474 -22.91 -5.46 18.09
CA ALA A 474 -21.71 -6.10 17.57
C ALA A 474 -20.92 -6.82 18.68
N ILE A 475 -20.21 -7.85 18.27
CA ILE A 475 -19.02 -8.37 18.92
C ILE A 475 -17.99 -8.63 17.81
N HIS A 476 -16.71 -8.41 18.08
CA HIS A 476 -15.64 -8.55 17.10
C HIS A 476 -14.81 -9.82 17.32
N TYR A 477 -13.99 -10.17 16.32
CA TYR A 477 -13.17 -11.38 16.35
C TYR A 477 -12.18 -11.39 17.52
N ASP A 478 -11.72 -10.22 17.98
CA ASP A 478 -10.77 -10.05 19.08
C ASP A 478 -11.43 -10.12 20.47
N GLU A 479 -12.76 -10.18 20.52
CA GLU A 479 -13.54 -10.32 21.76
C GLU A 479 -14.06 -11.75 21.95
N ILE A 480 -14.12 -12.57 20.89
CA ILE A 480 -14.82 -13.86 20.89
C ILE A 480 -14.18 -14.92 21.78
N ASP A 481 -12.87 -14.84 22.03
CA ASP A 481 -12.14 -15.81 22.85
C ASP A 481 -12.23 -15.47 24.36
N ASN A 482 -12.82 -14.31 24.71
CA ASN A 482 -12.90 -13.80 26.08
C ASN A 482 -14.35 -13.67 26.58
N LEU A 483 -15.18 -14.69 26.31
CA LEU A 483 -16.57 -14.70 26.77
C LEU A 483 -16.68 -14.94 28.29
N THR A 484 -17.70 -14.33 28.89
CA THR A 484 -18.04 -14.49 30.32
C THR A 484 -18.96 -15.68 30.55
N GLU A 485 -19.11 -16.13 31.80
CA GLU A 485 -20.01 -17.24 32.15
C GLU A 485 -21.50 -16.98 31.85
N ASP A 486 -21.87 -15.69 31.79
CA ASP A 486 -23.23 -15.21 31.45
C ASP A 486 -23.47 -15.10 29.93
N GLN A 487 -22.49 -15.51 29.12
CA GLN A 487 -22.59 -15.54 27.65
C GLN A 487 -22.62 -16.97 27.12
N ILE A 488 -23.40 -17.20 26.07
CA ILE A 488 -23.43 -18.48 25.35
C ILE A 488 -23.13 -18.26 23.87
N LEU A 489 -22.24 -19.08 23.34
CA LEU A 489 -21.88 -19.08 21.93
C LEU A 489 -22.88 -19.92 21.12
N LEU A 490 -23.44 -19.33 20.06
CA LEU A 490 -24.41 -19.94 19.16
C LEU A 490 -23.91 -19.90 17.70
N ASP A 491 -23.64 -21.07 17.14
CA ASP A 491 -23.35 -21.24 15.71
C ASP A 491 -24.65 -21.49 14.94
N VAL A 492 -25.03 -20.57 14.07
CA VAL A 492 -26.27 -20.68 13.27
C VAL A 492 -26.05 -21.20 11.84
N ARG A 493 -24.86 -21.75 11.56
CA ARG A 493 -24.55 -22.45 10.29
C ARG A 493 -25.17 -23.84 10.25
N ASN A 494 -25.23 -24.41 9.05
CA ASN A 494 -25.64 -25.80 8.87
C ASN A 494 -24.51 -26.75 9.33
N PRO A 495 -24.82 -27.94 9.88
CA PRO A 495 -23.82 -28.85 10.44
C PRO A 495 -22.66 -29.19 9.49
N GLY A 496 -22.92 -29.38 8.18
CA GLY A 496 -21.87 -29.66 7.20
C GLY A 496 -20.84 -28.53 6.99
N GLU A 497 -21.18 -27.29 7.37
CA GLU A 497 -20.22 -26.17 7.33
C GLU A 497 -19.19 -26.26 8.47
N LEU A 498 -19.56 -26.83 9.61
CA LEU A 498 -18.67 -26.98 10.77
C LEU A 498 -17.55 -27.96 10.44
N GLU A 499 -17.88 -29.07 9.76
CA GLU A 499 -16.90 -30.08 9.33
C GLU A 499 -15.96 -29.58 8.24
N SER A 500 -16.48 -28.82 7.27
CA SER A 500 -15.71 -28.40 6.09
C SER A 500 -14.86 -27.16 6.31
N VAL A 501 -15.26 -26.26 7.21
CA VAL A 501 -14.60 -24.95 7.38
C VAL A 501 -13.97 -24.78 8.75
N GLY A 502 -14.44 -25.53 9.76
CA GLY A 502 -14.09 -25.37 11.17
C GLY A 502 -15.18 -24.63 11.96
N TYR A 503 -15.05 -24.65 13.29
CA TYR A 503 -16.01 -24.06 14.24
C TYR A 503 -15.31 -23.58 15.52
N LEU A 504 -16.05 -22.93 16.41
CA LEU A 504 -15.57 -22.53 17.73
C LEU A 504 -16.00 -23.54 18.78
N GLU A 505 -15.05 -23.99 19.60
CA GLU A 505 -15.30 -24.97 20.65
C GLU A 505 -16.32 -24.43 21.66
N GLY A 506 -17.21 -25.31 22.15
CA GLY A 506 -18.28 -24.93 23.08
C GLY A 506 -19.50 -24.25 22.45
N ALA A 507 -19.52 -24.00 21.14
CA ALA A 507 -20.69 -23.43 20.47
C ALA A 507 -21.87 -24.41 20.41
N ILE A 508 -23.06 -23.95 20.80
CA ILE A 508 -24.32 -24.64 20.52
C ILE A 508 -24.63 -24.45 19.02
N ASN A 509 -24.97 -25.53 18.30
CA ASN A 509 -25.34 -25.42 16.88
C ASN A 509 -26.86 -25.51 16.68
N ILE A 510 -27.46 -24.40 16.24
CA ILE A 510 -28.87 -24.33 15.83
C ILE A 510 -28.94 -23.56 14.50
N PRO A 511 -29.08 -24.25 13.36
CA PRO A 511 -29.17 -23.61 12.05
C PRO A 511 -30.26 -22.53 12.02
N VAL A 512 -29.97 -21.39 11.37
CA VAL A 512 -30.87 -20.21 11.38
C VAL A 512 -32.30 -20.51 10.91
N ASP A 513 -32.47 -21.46 9.99
CA ASP A 513 -33.77 -21.87 9.46
C ASP A 513 -34.57 -22.74 10.43
N GLN A 514 -33.91 -23.32 11.44
CA GLN A 514 -34.52 -24.12 12.51
C GLN A 514 -34.67 -23.32 13.81
N LEU A 515 -33.95 -22.20 13.94
CA LEU A 515 -33.86 -21.40 15.18
C LEU A 515 -35.23 -21.02 15.74
N ARG A 516 -36.18 -20.60 14.89
CA ARG A 516 -37.52 -20.20 15.34
C ARG A 516 -38.25 -21.32 16.10
N HIS A 517 -38.09 -22.57 15.67
CA HIS A 517 -38.77 -23.72 16.28
C HIS A 517 -38.00 -24.29 17.47
N ARG A 518 -36.68 -24.06 17.52
CA ARG A 518 -35.75 -24.56 18.53
C ARG A 518 -35.32 -23.51 19.56
N MET A 519 -35.91 -22.31 19.52
CA MET A 519 -35.52 -21.18 20.38
C MET A 519 -35.67 -21.49 21.87
N GLY A 520 -36.60 -22.40 22.25
CA GLY A 520 -36.78 -22.85 23.63
C GLY A 520 -35.58 -23.62 24.20
N GLU A 521 -34.64 -24.05 23.37
CA GLU A 521 -33.37 -24.65 23.80
C GLU A 521 -32.38 -23.61 24.33
N LEU A 522 -32.60 -22.31 24.05
CA LEU A 522 -31.71 -21.23 24.44
C LEU A 522 -32.18 -20.55 25.74
N PRO A 523 -31.29 -20.40 26.74
CA PRO A 523 -31.62 -19.73 27.99
C PRO A 523 -31.84 -18.22 27.79
N LYS A 524 -32.84 -17.66 28.47
CA LYS A 524 -33.18 -16.22 28.37
C LYS A 524 -32.41 -15.33 29.34
N ASP A 525 -31.83 -15.91 30.38
CA ASP A 525 -31.05 -15.24 31.42
C ASP A 525 -29.60 -14.97 31.01
N LYS A 526 -29.15 -15.53 29.87
CA LYS A 526 -27.81 -15.32 29.31
C LYS A 526 -27.82 -14.46 28.05
N GLU A 527 -26.71 -13.78 27.78
CA GLU A 527 -26.50 -13.09 26.51
C GLU A 527 -26.05 -14.09 25.42
N ILE A 528 -26.78 -14.12 24.30
CA ILE A 528 -26.49 -15.03 23.20
C ILE A 528 -25.50 -14.38 22.23
N VAL A 529 -24.30 -14.94 22.15
CA VAL A 529 -23.24 -14.52 21.23
C VAL A 529 -23.34 -15.36 19.96
N ILE A 530 -23.78 -14.73 18.88
CA ILE A 530 -24.16 -15.41 17.64
C ILE A 530 -23.03 -15.27 16.64
N TYR A 531 -22.71 -16.36 15.94
CA TYR A 531 -21.92 -16.27 14.72
C TYR A 531 -22.48 -17.15 13.61
N CYS A 532 -22.13 -16.77 12.38
CA CYS A 532 -22.33 -17.61 11.20
C CYS A 532 -21.08 -17.51 10.31
N GLN A 533 -21.17 -17.94 9.05
CA GLN A 533 -20.02 -17.94 8.16
C GLN A 533 -19.49 -16.52 7.84
N VAL A 534 -20.36 -15.54 7.61
CA VAL A 534 -19.99 -14.19 7.13
C VAL A 534 -20.73 -13.04 7.84
N GLY A 535 -21.41 -13.32 8.95
CA GLY A 535 -22.24 -12.36 9.71
C GLY A 535 -23.69 -12.21 9.22
N LEU A 536 -24.01 -12.52 7.96
CA LEU A 536 -25.36 -12.32 7.38
C LEU A 536 -26.46 -13.14 8.05
N ARG A 537 -26.29 -14.47 8.15
CA ARG A 537 -27.26 -15.36 8.83
C ARG A 537 -27.30 -15.10 10.33
N GLY A 538 -26.15 -14.73 10.91
CA GLY A 538 -26.03 -14.30 12.30
C GLY A 538 -26.90 -13.07 12.59
N ASN A 539 -26.94 -12.08 11.69
CA ASN A 539 -27.82 -10.93 11.81
C ASN A 539 -29.33 -11.32 11.77
N VAL A 540 -29.71 -12.29 10.92
CA VAL A 540 -31.08 -12.81 10.90
C VAL A 540 -31.44 -13.47 12.23
N ALA A 541 -30.57 -14.33 12.75
CA ALA A 541 -30.75 -14.97 14.05
C ALA A 541 -30.81 -13.95 15.20
N TYR A 542 -29.93 -12.95 15.17
CA TYR A 542 -29.91 -11.84 16.14
C TYR A 542 -31.26 -11.13 16.19
N ARG A 543 -31.82 -10.75 15.04
CA ARG A 543 -33.13 -10.08 15.00
C ARG A 543 -34.25 -10.98 15.53
N GLN A 544 -34.24 -12.28 15.21
CA GLN A 544 -35.21 -13.22 15.78
C GLN A 544 -35.12 -13.27 17.31
N LEU A 545 -33.91 -13.34 17.87
CA LEU A 545 -33.69 -13.45 19.31
C LEU A 545 -34.06 -12.16 20.05
N VAL A 546 -33.58 -11.01 19.60
CA VAL A 546 -33.88 -9.71 20.24
C VAL A 546 -35.37 -9.39 20.18
N ASN A 547 -36.06 -9.71 19.08
CA ASN A 547 -37.52 -9.54 19.00
C ASN A 547 -38.31 -10.46 19.96
N ASN A 548 -37.68 -11.51 20.50
CA ASN A 548 -38.26 -12.41 21.49
C ASN A 548 -37.73 -12.15 22.93
N GLY A 549 -37.06 -11.02 23.14
CA GLY A 549 -36.60 -10.55 24.44
C GLY A 549 -35.27 -11.13 24.92
N TYR A 550 -34.47 -11.74 24.04
CA TYR A 550 -33.11 -12.16 24.38
C TYR A 550 -32.15 -10.96 24.32
N LYS A 551 -31.13 -10.98 25.19
CA LYS A 551 -29.91 -10.19 24.99
C LYS A 551 -29.03 -10.96 24.01
N ALA A 552 -28.51 -10.30 22.98
CA ALA A 552 -27.69 -10.96 21.99
C ALA A 552 -26.64 -10.01 21.40
N ARG A 553 -25.59 -10.58 20.81
CA ARG A 553 -24.61 -9.90 19.95
C ARG A 553 -24.33 -10.76 18.72
N ASN A 554 -23.97 -10.12 17.61
CA ASN A 554 -23.60 -10.80 16.37
C ASN A 554 -22.13 -10.58 16.05
N LEU A 555 -21.40 -11.66 15.76
CA LEU A 555 -20.01 -11.60 15.33
C LEU A 555 -19.93 -10.98 13.94
N ILE A 556 -19.43 -9.75 13.87
CA ILE A 556 -19.33 -9.00 12.62
C ILE A 556 -18.26 -9.65 11.73
N GLY A 557 -18.58 -9.87 10.45
CA GLY A 557 -17.74 -10.65 9.52
C GLY A 557 -17.79 -12.16 9.73
N GLY A 558 -18.36 -12.65 10.83
CA GLY A 558 -18.55 -14.06 11.14
C GLY A 558 -17.25 -14.87 11.23
N TYR A 559 -17.37 -16.19 11.11
CA TYR A 559 -16.25 -17.13 11.20
C TYR A 559 -15.19 -16.87 10.13
N ARG A 560 -15.54 -16.33 8.96
CA ARG A 560 -14.58 -15.97 7.91
C ARG A 560 -13.58 -14.93 8.41
N THR A 561 -14.03 -13.78 8.92
CA THR A 561 -13.12 -12.76 9.48
C THR A 561 -12.27 -13.36 10.61
N LEU A 562 -12.90 -14.10 11.53
CA LEU A 562 -12.18 -14.74 12.64
C LEU A 562 -11.09 -15.70 12.17
N LYS A 563 -11.38 -16.56 11.19
CA LYS A 563 -10.42 -17.52 10.64
C LYS A 563 -9.18 -16.82 10.09
N PHE A 564 -9.38 -15.79 9.27
CA PHE A 564 -8.25 -15.06 8.65
C PHE A 564 -7.54 -14.13 9.63
N SER A 565 -8.18 -13.70 10.72
CA SER A 565 -7.51 -12.97 11.82
C SER A 565 -6.47 -13.78 12.60
N ARG A 566 -6.49 -15.11 12.44
CA ARG A 566 -5.59 -16.06 13.10
C ARG A 566 -4.42 -16.53 12.22
N LEU A 567 -4.38 -16.13 10.95
CA LEU A 567 -3.28 -16.41 10.01
C LEU A 567 -2.16 -15.36 10.09
#